data_AF-A0A091M4P0-F1
#
_entry.id   AF-A0A091M4P0-F1
#
_cell.length_a   1.000
_cell.length_b   1.000
_cell.length_c   1.000
_cell.angle_alpha   90.00
_cell.angle_beta   90.00
_cell.angle_gamma   90.00
#
_symmetry.space_group_name_H-M   'P 1'
#
loop_
_entity.id
_entity.type
_entity.pdbx_description
1 polymer ?
#
loop_
_entity_poly.entity_id
_entity_poly.type
_entity_poly.pdbx_seq_one_letter_code
_entity_poly.pdbx_strand_id
1 'polypeptide(L)'
;SFDGDDFDDVEEDEGLEDLENAEEEGQENVEILPSGERQQANQKRITTPYMTKYERARVLGTRALQIAMCAPVMVELEGETDPLLIAMKELKARKIPIIIRRYLPDGSYEDWGVDELIITD
;
A
#
# COMPACT_ATOMS: atom_id res chain seq x y z
N SER A 1 -8.60 52.76 17.00
CA SER A 1 -9.60 51.68 17.06
C SER A 1 -9.27 50.66 16.00
N PHE A 2 -9.09 49.41 16.46
CA PHE A 2 -8.78 48.15 15.75
C PHE A 2 -7.42 48.14 15.04
N ASP A 3 -6.31 47.61 15.61
CA ASP A 3 -6.01 46.24 16.12
C ASP A 3 -6.49 45.17 15.13
N GLY A 4 -5.71 44.29 14.53
CA GLY A 4 -4.33 43.83 14.72
C GLY A 4 -4.36 42.43 14.10
N ASP A 5 -3.62 42.20 13.01
CA ASP A 5 -3.54 40.90 12.34
C ASP A 5 -2.91 39.89 13.31
N ASP A 6 -3.73 38.99 13.84
CA ASP A 6 -3.33 37.87 14.70
C ASP A 6 -4.06 36.62 14.21
N PHE A 7 -3.45 35.90 13.27
CA PHE A 7 -3.79 34.53 12.91
C PHE A 7 -2.59 33.92 12.15
N ASP A 8 -1.52 33.66 12.88
CA ASP A 8 -0.49 32.69 12.48
C ASP A 8 0.13 32.11 13.76
N ASP A 9 -0.62 31.21 14.39
CA ASP A 9 -0.05 30.23 15.31
C ASP A 9 -0.86 28.93 15.19
N VAL A 10 -0.66 28.26 14.05
CA VAL A 10 -1.08 26.87 13.89
C VAL A 10 0.09 26.06 14.43
N GLU A 11 -0.06 25.55 15.67
CA GLU A 11 0.91 24.63 16.25
C GLU A 11 1.19 23.50 15.25
N GLU A 12 2.43 23.45 14.74
CA GLU A 12 2.93 22.34 13.95
C GLU A 12 2.93 21.11 14.87
N ASP A 13 2.00 20.20 14.58
CA ASP A 13 1.84 18.88 15.20
C ASP A 13 3.19 18.15 15.23
N GLU A 14 3.84 18.09 16.41
CA GLU A 14 5.12 17.44 16.71
C GLU A 14 5.10 15.89 16.55
N GLY A 15 4.22 15.36 15.70
CA GLY A 15 4.07 13.93 15.42
C GLY A 15 4.85 13.40 14.21
N LEU A 16 5.56 14.28 13.48
CA LEU A 16 6.21 13.95 12.20
C LEU A 16 7.69 13.54 12.29
N GLU A 17 8.35 13.74 13.44
CA GLU A 17 9.80 13.49 13.58
C GLU A 17 10.17 11.99 13.64
N ASP A 18 9.24 11.08 13.94
CA ASP A 18 9.53 9.64 14.06
C ASP A 18 9.48 8.90 12.70
N LEU A 19 9.29 9.62 11.58
CA LEU A 19 9.26 9.06 10.23
C LEU A 19 10.60 9.14 9.49
N GLU A 20 11.51 10.04 9.87
CA GLU A 20 12.78 10.24 9.14
C GLU A 20 13.75 9.06 9.30
N ASN A 21 13.66 8.30 10.40
CA ASN A 21 14.63 7.22 10.69
C ASN A 21 14.21 5.84 10.16
N ALA A 22 13.08 5.75 9.44
CA ALA A 22 12.59 4.51 8.84
C ALA A 22 12.83 4.42 7.32
N GLU A 23 13.41 5.46 6.72
CA GLU A 23 13.52 5.60 5.27
C GLU A 23 14.60 4.70 4.66
N GLU A 24 15.72 4.44 5.35
CA GLU A 24 16.86 3.74 4.73
C GLU A 24 16.77 2.20 4.74
N GLU A 25 16.05 1.55 5.66
CA GLU A 25 16.05 0.07 5.72
C GLU A 25 14.86 -0.58 4.97
N GLY A 26 13.85 0.19 4.56
CA GLY A 26 12.58 -0.36 4.04
C GLY A 26 12.30 -0.14 2.56
N GLN A 27 13.05 0.72 1.86
CA GLN A 27 12.60 1.31 0.60
C GLN A 27 12.95 0.52 -0.68
N GLU A 28 13.97 -0.35 -0.69
CA GLU A 28 14.56 -0.79 -1.97
C GLU A 28 14.15 -2.19 -2.46
N ASN A 29 13.50 -3.02 -1.64
CA ASN A 29 13.37 -4.45 -1.94
C ASN A 29 11.99 -4.88 -2.43
N VAL A 30 11.03 -3.97 -2.60
CA VAL A 30 9.64 -4.32 -2.98
C VAL A 30 9.12 -3.45 -4.12
N GLU A 31 8.50 -4.07 -5.12
CA GLU A 31 7.88 -3.40 -6.27
C GLU A 31 6.40 -3.83 -6.40
N ILE A 32 5.53 -2.88 -6.78
CA ILE A 32 4.09 -3.09 -6.97
C ILE A 32 3.79 -3.17 -8.46
N LEU A 33 3.23 -4.29 -8.89
CA LEU A 33 2.94 -4.60 -10.29
C LEU A 33 1.43 -4.85 -10.48
N PRO A 34 0.86 -4.60 -11.67
CA PRO A 34 -0.51 -5.01 -11.97
C PRO A 34 -0.63 -6.53 -12.12
N SER A 35 -1.78 -7.12 -11.73
CA SER A 35 -2.00 -8.58 -11.82
C SER A 35 -1.91 -9.20 -13.22
N GLY A 36 -1.84 -8.40 -14.28
CA GLY A 36 -1.68 -8.87 -15.66
C GLY A 36 -0.25 -9.27 -16.04
N GLU A 37 0.74 -8.95 -15.21
CA GLU A 37 2.12 -9.37 -15.44
C GLU A 37 2.31 -10.85 -15.09
N ARG A 38 3.02 -11.59 -15.96
CA ARG A 38 3.20 -13.04 -15.84
C ARG A 38 3.89 -13.37 -14.52
N GLN A 39 3.13 -13.91 -13.57
CA GLN A 39 3.69 -14.60 -12.41
C GLN A 39 4.61 -15.72 -12.91
N GLN A 40 5.86 -15.72 -12.47
CA GLN A 40 6.76 -16.85 -12.72
C GLN A 40 6.27 -18.05 -11.89
N ALA A 41 5.32 -18.81 -12.45
CA ALA A 41 4.79 -20.01 -11.82
C ALA A 41 5.91 -21.06 -11.69
N ASN A 42 6.09 -21.60 -10.49
CA ASN A 42 7.00 -22.70 -10.13
C ASN A 42 8.48 -22.37 -9.87
N GLN A 43 8.79 -21.32 -9.12
CA GLN A 43 10.02 -21.30 -8.33
C GLN A 43 9.71 -21.54 -6.85
N LYS A 44 10.56 -22.34 -6.18
CA LYS A 44 10.46 -22.62 -4.75
C LYS A 44 10.73 -21.31 -4.00
N ARG A 45 9.67 -20.57 -3.66
CA ARG A 45 9.74 -19.33 -2.89
C ARG A 45 10.29 -19.58 -1.49
N ILE A 46 11.16 -18.70 -1.02
CA ILE A 46 11.79 -18.73 0.31
C ILE A 46 11.27 -17.62 1.21
N THR A 47 10.69 -16.54 0.65
CA THR A 47 10.14 -15.45 1.48
C THR A 47 8.85 -15.88 2.18
N THR A 48 8.51 -15.15 3.25
CA THR A 48 7.37 -15.44 4.11
C THR A 48 6.03 -15.35 3.37
N PRO A 49 5.06 -16.27 3.56
CA PRO A 49 3.74 -16.12 2.95
C PRO A 49 2.90 -15.00 3.62
N TYR A 50 3.42 -14.30 4.62
CA TYR A 50 2.72 -13.22 5.31
C TYR A 50 2.97 -11.87 4.62
N MET A 51 1.92 -11.07 4.50
CA MET A 51 2.01 -9.68 4.05
C MET A 51 2.61 -8.83 5.17
N THR A 52 3.63 -8.04 4.85
CA THR A 52 4.22 -7.11 5.81
C THR A 52 3.34 -5.87 5.99
N LYS A 53 3.48 -5.17 7.12
CA LYS A 53 2.77 -3.89 7.35
C LYS A 53 3.08 -2.84 6.27
N TYR A 54 4.32 -2.84 5.76
CA TYR A 54 4.79 -1.92 4.71
C TYR A 54 4.13 -2.23 3.36
N GLU A 55 4.07 -3.51 3.00
CA GLU A 55 3.36 -3.99 1.81
C GLU A 55 1.88 -3.64 1.87
N ARG A 56 1.23 -3.90 3.01
CA ARG A 56 -0.18 -3.55 3.24
C ARG A 56 -0.41 -2.06 3.02
N ALA A 57 0.41 -1.20 3.62
CA ALA A 57 0.30 0.25 3.47
C ALA A 57 0.47 0.68 1.99
N ARG A 58 1.48 0.15 1.29
CA ARG A 58 1.77 0.52 -0.10
C ARG A 58 0.71 0.01 -1.08
N VAL A 59 0.19 -1.20 -0.87
CA VAL A 59 -0.91 -1.77 -1.65
C VAL A 59 -2.17 -0.95 -1.48
N LEU A 60 -2.55 -0.61 -0.24
CA LEU A 60 -3.72 0.23 0.04
C LEU A 60 -3.57 1.63 -0.58
N GLY A 61 -2.42 2.28 -0.40
CA GLY A 61 -2.17 3.60 -0.96
C GLY A 61 -2.20 3.60 -2.50
N THR A 62 -1.53 2.64 -3.13
CA THR A 62 -1.52 2.50 -4.60
C THR A 62 -2.92 2.22 -5.12
N ARG A 63 -3.66 1.32 -4.47
CA ARG A 63 -5.01 0.96 -4.91
C ARG A 63 -6.01 2.09 -4.70
N ALA A 64 -5.94 2.79 -3.57
CA ALA A 64 -6.75 3.97 -3.32
C ALA A 64 -6.51 5.05 -4.38
N LEU A 65 -5.24 5.30 -4.76
CA LEU A 65 -4.91 6.22 -5.85
C LEU A 65 -5.52 5.77 -7.19
N GLN A 66 -5.42 4.49 -7.54
CA GLN A 66 -6.04 3.97 -8.76
C GLN A 66 -7.56 4.21 -8.76
N ILE A 67 -8.25 3.94 -7.65
CA ILE A 67 -9.69 4.16 -7.51
C ILE A 67 -10.03 5.65 -7.63
N ALA A 68 -9.23 6.53 -7.02
CA ALA A 68 -9.39 7.98 -7.14
C ALA A 68 -9.24 8.47 -8.60
N MET A 69 -8.40 7.79 -9.38
CA MET A 69 -8.26 7.99 -10.83
C MET A 69 -9.30 7.22 -11.67
N CYS A 70 -10.42 6.85 -11.05
CA CYS A 70 -11.55 6.15 -11.66
C CYS A 70 -11.21 4.77 -12.23
N ALA A 71 -10.20 4.07 -11.68
CA ALA A 71 -9.95 2.67 -12.04
C ALA A 71 -11.13 1.77 -11.64
N PRO A 72 -11.37 0.64 -12.35
CA PRO A 72 -12.46 -0.28 -12.03
C PRO A 72 -12.33 -0.85 -10.62
N VAL A 73 -13.41 -0.80 -9.84
CA VAL A 73 -13.53 -1.41 -8.51
C VAL A 73 -13.94 -2.88 -8.63
N MET A 74 -13.35 -3.74 -7.82
CA MET A 74 -13.48 -5.20 -7.87
C MET A 74 -14.49 -5.77 -6.85
N VAL A 75 -15.02 -4.92 -5.98
CA VAL A 75 -16.05 -5.24 -4.97
C VAL A 75 -17.31 -4.41 -5.18
N GLU A 76 -18.43 -4.86 -4.62
CA GLU A 76 -19.67 -4.09 -4.61
C GLU A 76 -19.58 -2.93 -3.61
N LEU A 77 -20.00 -1.76 -4.06
CA LEU A 77 -20.10 -0.55 -3.24
C LEU A 77 -21.46 -0.51 -2.55
N GLU A 78 -21.46 -0.31 -1.24
CA GLU A 78 -22.62 -0.20 -0.35
C GLU A 78 -22.75 1.24 0.19
N GLY A 79 -22.36 2.23 -0.62
CA GLY A 79 -22.35 3.64 -0.26
C GLY A 79 -20.98 4.20 0.11
N GLU A 80 -19.90 3.41 0.01
CA GLU A 80 -18.54 3.92 0.15
C GLU A 80 -18.19 4.86 -1.01
N THR A 81 -17.73 6.06 -0.67
CA THR A 81 -17.24 7.08 -1.61
C THR A 81 -15.75 7.33 -1.48
N ASP A 82 -15.17 7.03 -0.31
CA ASP A 82 -13.76 7.23 -0.04
C ASP A 82 -12.89 6.14 -0.72
N PRO A 83 -11.92 6.51 -1.57
CA PRO A 83 -11.08 5.54 -2.27
C PRO A 83 -10.30 4.61 -1.35
N LEU A 84 -9.87 5.09 -0.17
CA LEU A 84 -9.13 4.27 0.78
C LEU A 84 -10.04 3.23 1.44
N LEU A 85 -11.24 3.61 1.87
CA LEU A 85 -12.24 2.65 2.38
C LEU A 85 -12.59 1.59 1.34
N ILE A 86 -12.72 1.97 0.07
CA ILE A 86 -12.97 1.01 -1.03
C ILE A 86 -11.76 0.06 -1.18
N ALA A 87 -10.53 0.58 -1.19
CA ALA A 87 -9.32 -0.24 -1.25
C ALA A 87 -9.22 -1.20 -0.04
N MET A 88 -9.56 -0.76 1.17
CA MET A 88 -9.61 -1.63 2.35
C MET A 88 -10.66 -2.74 2.19
N LYS A 89 -11.83 -2.43 1.62
CA LYS A 89 -12.89 -3.40 1.32
C LYS A 89 -12.41 -4.44 0.30
N GLU A 90 -11.71 -4.01 -0.74
CA GLU A 90 -11.09 -4.92 -1.72
C GLU A 90 -9.99 -5.79 -1.12
N LEU A 91 -9.15 -5.24 -0.25
CA LEU A 91 -8.09 -6.00 0.43
C LEU A 91 -8.71 -7.09 1.31
N LYS A 92 -9.74 -6.76 2.09
CA LYS A 92 -10.47 -7.71 2.95
C LYS A 92 -11.15 -8.80 2.13
N ALA A 93 -11.63 -8.47 0.94
CA ALA A 93 -12.21 -9.43 0.00
C ALA A 93 -11.16 -10.22 -0.82
N ARG A 94 -9.86 -9.91 -0.66
CA ARG A 94 -8.75 -10.44 -1.48
C ARG A 94 -8.95 -10.26 -2.98
N LYS A 95 -9.44 -9.09 -3.38
CA LYS A 95 -9.76 -8.77 -4.78
C LYS A 95 -8.91 -7.65 -5.38
N ILE A 96 -7.87 -7.20 -4.69
CA ILE A 96 -6.98 -6.16 -5.24
C ILE A 96 -6.16 -6.76 -6.40
N PRO A 97 -6.21 -6.17 -7.61
CA PRO A 97 -5.49 -6.66 -8.78
C PRO A 97 -4.03 -6.16 -8.80
N ILE A 98 -3.28 -6.45 -7.73
CA ILE A 98 -1.88 -6.07 -7.54
C ILE A 98 -1.02 -7.31 -7.22
N ILE A 99 0.20 -7.31 -7.74
CA ILE A 99 1.30 -8.23 -7.42
C ILE A 99 2.38 -7.45 -6.66
N ILE A 100 2.95 -8.08 -5.65
CA ILE A 100 4.10 -7.61 -4.88
C ILE A 100 5.32 -8.41 -5.33
N ARG A 101 6.29 -7.74 -5.94
CA ARG A 101 7.59 -8.32 -6.25
C ARG A 101 8.56 -8.06 -5.10
N ARG A 102 9.10 -9.12 -4.49
CA ARG A 102 10.11 -9.04 -3.43
C ARG A 102 11.47 -9.39 -3.99
N TYR A 103 12.43 -8.47 -3.90
CA TYR A 103 13.81 -8.68 -4.29
C TYR A 103 14.59 -9.37 -3.16
N LEU A 104 15.42 -10.34 -3.55
CA LEU A 104 16.36 -11.04 -2.69
C LEU A 104 17.74 -10.36 -2.74
N PRO A 105 18.63 -10.59 -1.75
CA PRO A 105 19.96 -9.97 -1.73
C PRO A 105 20.85 -10.32 -2.93
N ASP A 106 20.56 -11.41 -3.64
CA ASP A 106 21.26 -11.81 -4.87
C ASP A 106 20.70 -11.13 -6.14
N GLY A 107 19.72 -10.23 -5.99
CA GLY A 107 19.05 -9.52 -7.07
C GLY A 107 17.96 -10.33 -7.78
N SER A 108 17.75 -11.59 -7.40
CA SER A 108 16.58 -12.35 -7.85
C SER A 108 15.31 -11.84 -7.16
N TYR A 109 14.13 -12.28 -7.61
CA TYR A 109 12.87 -11.80 -7.06
C TYR A 109 11.79 -12.88 -6.99
N GLU A 110 10.81 -12.63 -6.11
CA GLU A 110 9.60 -13.44 -5.96
C GLU A 110 8.36 -12.58 -6.16
N ASP A 111 7.51 -12.97 -7.11
CA ASP A 111 6.24 -12.29 -7.37
C ASP A 111 5.13 -12.95 -6.54
N TRP A 112 4.48 -12.16 -5.69
CA TRP A 112 3.39 -12.56 -4.81
C TRP A 112 2.10 -11.81 -5.15
N GLY A 113 1.03 -12.50 -5.52
CA GLY A 113 -0.31 -11.92 -5.59
C GLY A 113 -0.77 -11.44 -4.20
N VAL A 114 -1.47 -10.30 -4.16
CA VAL A 114 -2.09 -9.82 -2.91
C VAL A 114 -3.10 -10.82 -2.36
N ASP A 115 -3.75 -11.58 -3.23
CA ASP A 115 -4.73 -12.62 -2.90
C ASP A 115 -4.12 -13.87 -2.24
N GLU A 116 -2.84 -14.18 -2.52
CA GLU A 116 -2.15 -15.34 -1.94
C GLU A 116 -1.45 -15.05 -0.60
N LEU A 117 -1.17 -13.79 -0.27
CA LEU A 117 -0.53 -13.43 0.99
C LEU A 117 -1.46 -13.57 2.20
N ILE A 118 -0.90 -13.96 3.34
CA ILE A 118 -1.59 -14.03 4.62
C ILE A 118 -1.53 -12.65 5.29
N ILE A 119 -2.70 -12.05 5.49
CA ILE A 119 -2.82 -10.75 6.16
C ILE A 119 -3.12 -11.01 7.63
N THR A 120 -2.27 -10.51 8.51
CA THR A 120 -2.52 -10.45 9.95
C THR A 120 -3.18 -9.12 10.28
N ASP A 121 -4.29 -9.17 11.01
CA ASP A 121 -5.01 -7.99 11.51
C ASP A 121 -4.24 -7.30 12.65
#